data_AF-A0AAW2WAA6-F1
#
_entry.id   AF-A0AAW2WAA6-F1
#
_cell.length_a   1.000
_cell.length_b   1.000
_cell.length_c   1.000
_cell.angle_alpha   90.00
_cell.angle_beta   90.00
_cell.angle_gamma   90.00
#
_symmetry.space_group_name_H-M   'P 1'
#
loop_
_entity.id
_entity.type
_entity.pdbx_description
1 polymer ?
#
loop_
_entity_poly.entity_id
_entity_poly.type
_entity_poly.pdbx_seq_one_letter_code
_entity_poly.pdbx_strand_id
1 'polypeptide(L)'
;MEVTMAEPGEILPERNVDMAALYDMLRSSKASAEEIVAKMLAIKKESQPKSQLRELVTRILLNFVTLRQANRSILLEEDRVKADTERAKAPVDLTTLQLHNLMYEKNHYVKAIKACKDFKTKYPDIELVHEEEFLRDAPEDIKSSALSTDSAHDLMLKRLNYELFQARQSIF
;
A
#
# COMPACT_ATOMS: atom_id res chain seq x y z
N MET A 1 -20.33 -17.29 23.50
CA MET A 1 -20.29 -15.85 23.17
C MET A 1 -19.61 -15.76 21.82
N GLU A 2 -20.42 -15.60 20.77
CA GLU A 2 -19.94 -15.43 19.41
C GLU A 2 -19.11 -14.16 19.31
N VAL A 3 -17.89 -14.31 18.80
CA VAL A 3 -17.03 -13.19 18.43
C VAL A 3 -17.58 -12.67 17.10
N THR A 4 -18.45 -11.66 17.18
CA THR A 4 -18.87 -10.91 15.99
C THR A 4 -17.66 -10.15 15.47
N MET A 5 -17.08 -10.68 14.39
CA MET A 5 -16.03 -10.02 13.62
C MET A 5 -16.65 -8.80 12.96
N ALA A 6 -16.32 -7.60 13.46
CA ALA A 6 -16.78 -6.34 12.90
C ALA A 6 -16.39 -6.23 11.41
N GLU A 7 -17.33 -5.82 10.57
CA GLU A 7 -17.12 -5.67 9.14
C GLU A 7 -16.06 -4.58 8.84
N PRO A 8 -15.30 -4.72 7.73
CA PRO A 8 -14.28 -3.76 7.36
C PRO A 8 -14.93 -2.43 6.92
N GLY A 9 -15.12 -1.53 7.89
CA GLY A 9 -15.76 -0.23 7.67
C GLY A 9 -16.54 0.33 8.87
N GLU A 10 -16.81 -0.49 9.90
CA GLU A 10 -17.44 0.01 11.13
C GLU A 10 -16.46 0.85 11.95
N ILE A 11 -16.65 2.17 11.91
CA ILE A 11 -16.06 3.11 12.86
C ILE A 11 -16.63 2.72 14.23
N LEU A 12 -15.80 2.10 15.07
CA LEU A 12 -16.15 1.84 16.46
C LEU A 12 -16.69 3.13 17.09
N PRO A 13 -17.73 3.05 17.95
CA PRO A 13 -18.31 4.25 18.56
C PRO A 13 -17.18 5.06 19.19
N GLU A 14 -17.05 6.32 18.76
CA GLU A 14 -16.07 7.24 19.32
C GLU A 14 -16.36 7.39 20.81
N ARG A 15 -15.65 6.61 21.62
CA ARG A 15 -15.57 6.86 23.04
C ARG A 15 -14.74 8.12 23.19
N ASN A 16 -15.42 9.25 23.22
CA ASN A 16 -14.81 10.55 23.43
C ASN A 16 -14.37 10.65 24.89
N VAL A 17 -13.21 10.07 25.19
CA VAL A 17 -12.54 10.28 26.46
C VAL A 17 -11.84 11.62 26.38
N ASP A 18 -12.25 12.54 27.24
CA ASP A 18 -11.61 13.84 27.37
C ASP A 18 -10.22 13.68 27.99
N MET A 19 -9.22 13.52 27.12
CA MET A 19 -7.82 13.43 27.52
C MET A 19 -7.35 14.70 28.23
N ALA A 20 -7.89 15.88 27.88
CA ALA A 20 -7.54 17.13 28.56
C ALA A 20 -7.99 17.08 30.02
N ALA A 21 -9.21 16.61 30.28
CA ALA A 21 -9.70 16.40 31.64
C ALA A 21 -8.86 15.38 32.43
N LEU A 22 -8.40 14.30 31.79
CA LEU A 22 -7.51 13.31 32.43
C LEU A 22 -6.14 13.91 32.78
N TYR A 23 -5.55 14.71 31.88
CA TYR A 23 -4.29 15.41 32.14
C TYR A 23 -4.43 16.49 33.21
N ASP A 24 -5.54 17.21 33.24
CA ASP A 24 -5.84 18.21 34.27
C ASP A 24 -6.04 17.55 35.64
N MET A 25 -6.72 16.40 35.69
CA MET A 25 -6.86 15.60 36.91
C MET A 25 -5.50 15.10 37.41
N LEU A 26 -4.64 14.62 36.51
CA LEU A 26 -3.28 14.19 36.83
C LEU A 26 -2.44 15.35 37.38
N ARG A 27 -2.49 16.53 36.73
CA ARG A 27 -1.77 17.73 37.15
C ARG A 27 -2.26 18.21 38.52
N SER A 28 -3.57 18.28 38.72
CA SER A 28 -4.18 18.77 39.95
C SER A 28 -3.91 17.85 41.14
N SER A 29 -4.02 16.53 40.96
CA SER A 29 -3.72 15.54 42.00
C SER A 29 -2.23 15.49 42.33
N LYS A 30 -1.34 15.66 41.35
CA LYS A 30 0.11 15.81 41.59
C LYS A 30 0.40 17.06 42.42
N ALA A 31 -0.13 18.22 42.03
CA ALA A 31 0.09 19.48 42.76
C ALA A 31 -0.44 19.40 44.21
N SER A 32 -1.64 18.82 44.39
CA SER A 32 -2.22 18.59 45.71
C SER A 32 -1.35 17.65 46.56
N ALA A 33 -0.80 16.58 45.97
CA ALA A 33 0.09 15.66 46.65
C ALA A 33 1.40 16.35 47.10
N GLU A 34 2.02 17.15 46.23
CA GLU A 34 3.23 17.93 46.56
C GLU A 34 2.97 18.91 47.71
N GLU A 35 1.83 19.60 47.70
CA GLU A 35 1.42 20.51 48.78
C GLU A 35 1.22 19.78 50.11
N ILE A 36 0.55 18.62 50.10
CA ILE A 36 0.33 17.82 51.31
C ILE A 36 1.66 17.32 51.88
N VAL A 37 2.57 16.84 51.02
CA VAL A 37 3.91 16.38 51.45
C VAL A 37 4.70 17.55 52.04
N ALA A 38 4.65 18.73 51.45
CA ALA A 38 5.28 19.93 52.01
C ALA A 38 4.74 20.27 53.41
N LYS A 39 3.42 20.20 53.61
CA LYS A 39 2.78 20.38 54.94
C LYS A 39 3.22 19.32 55.94
N MET A 40 3.30 18.06 55.54
CA MET A 40 3.78 16.97 56.40
C MET A 40 5.24 17.18 56.84
N LEU A 41 6.10 17.68 55.94
CA LEU A 41 7.50 18.01 56.24
C LEU A 41 7.61 19.19 57.20
N ALA A 42 6.79 20.24 57.04
CA ALA A 42 6.75 21.39 57.94
C ALA A 42 6.34 20.98 59.37
N ILE A 43 5.26 20.19 59.51
CA ILE A 43 4.80 19.65 60.81
C ILE A 43 5.90 18.85 61.50
N LYS A 44 6.64 18.03 60.73
CA LYS A 44 7.77 17.25 61.26
C LYS A 44 8.92 18.15 61.74
N LYS A 45 9.17 19.27 61.06
CA LYS A 45 10.23 20.24 61.43
C LYS A 45 9.86 21.07 62.67
N GLU A 46 8.59 21.39 62.83
CA GLU A 46 8.09 22.29 63.89
C GLU A 46 7.61 21.57 65.16
N SER A 47 7.75 20.24 65.25
CA SER A 47 7.29 19.42 66.40
C SER A 47 5.80 19.59 66.74
N GLN A 48 4.96 19.83 65.73
CA GLN A 48 3.51 20.02 65.86
C GLN A 48 2.77 18.70 66.23
N PRO A 49 1.51 18.77 66.72
CA PRO A 49 0.76 17.59 67.18
C PRO A 49 0.57 16.52 66.10
N LYS A 50 0.86 15.25 66.45
CA LYS A 50 0.72 14.08 65.56
C LYS A 50 -0.70 13.83 65.05
N SER A 51 -1.72 14.45 65.66
CA SER A 51 -3.12 14.35 65.21
C SER A 51 -3.34 14.95 63.81
N GLN A 52 -2.64 16.04 63.46
CA GLN A 52 -2.71 16.66 62.12
C GLN A 52 -2.09 15.78 61.03
N LEU A 53 -1.15 14.90 61.41
CA LEU A 53 -0.49 14.01 60.46
C LEU A 53 -1.45 12.95 59.91
N ARG A 54 -2.37 12.43 60.73
CA ARG A 54 -3.30 11.37 60.32
C ARG A 54 -4.21 11.82 59.18
N GLU A 55 -4.74 13.03 59.26
CA GLU A 55 -5.59 13.60 58.20
C GLU A 55 -4.81 13.82 56.90
N LEU A 56 -3.59 14.35 56.99
CA LEU A 56 -2.73 14.53 55.82
C LEU A 56 -2.36 13.19 55.17
N VAL A 57 -2.11 12.14 55.97
CA VAL A 57 -1.89 10.77 55.48
C VAL A 57 -3.13 10.26 54.72
N THR A 58 -4.33 10.48 55.22
CA THR A 58 -5.55 10.09 54.49
C THR A 58 -5.68 10.86 53.18
N ARG A 59 -5.44 12.17 53.17
CA ARG A 59 -5.54 13.00 51.95
C ARG A 59 -4.50 12.62 50.89
N ILE A 60 -3.25 12.30 51.28
CA ILE A 60 -2.24 11.87 50.31
C ILE A 60 -2.58 10.49 49.72
N LEU A 61 -3.13 9.56 50.52
CA LEU A 61 -3.57 8.26 50.01
C LEU A 61 -4.70 8.38 48.98
N LEU A 62 -5.65 9.29 49.20
CA LEU A 62 -6.71 9.60 48.22
C LEU A 62 -6.14 10.19 46.92
N ASN A 63 -5.17 11.09 47.02
CA ASN A 63 -4.45 11.60 45.85
C ASN A 63 -3.73 10.48 45.09
N PHE A 64 -3.08 9.53 45.77
CA PHE A 64 -2.45 8.38 45.13
C PHE A 64 -3.44 7.48 44.39
N VAL A 65 -4.62 7.23 44.96
CA VAL A 65 -5.68 6.47 44.28
C VAL A 65 -6.13 7.20 43.02
N THR A 66 -6.33 8.52 43.11
CA THR A 66 -6.72 9.38 41.98
C THR A 66 -5.66 9.37 40.87
N LEU A 67 -4.38 9.52 41.23
CA LEU A 67 -3.25 9.44 40.31
C LEU A 67 -3.20 8.07 39.59
N ARG A 68 -3.37 6.97 40.33
CA ARG A 68 -3.42 5.63 39.74
C ARG A 68 -4.58 5.48 38.76
N GLN A 69 -5.75 6.03 39.10
CA GLN A 69 -6.92 5.99 38.23
C GLN A 69 -6.73 6.81 36.95
N ALA A 70 -6.19 8.02 37.06
CA ALA A 70 -5.88 8.88 35.92
C ALA A 70 -4.85 8.21 35.00
N ASN A 71 -3.74 7.71 35.55
CA ASN A 71 -2.72 6.99 34.79
C ASN A 71 -3.26 5.76 34.06
N ARG A 72 -4.08 4.95 34.74
CA ARG A 72 -4.70 3.78 34.11
C ARG A 72 -5.60 4.19 32.94
N SER A 73 -6.37 5.26 33.09
CA SER A 73 -7.27 5.75 32.04
C SER A 73 -6.49 6.24 30.83
N ILE A 74 -5.40 7.00 31.05
CA ILE A 74 -4.51 7.48 29.98
C ILE A 74 -3.88 6.30 29.22
N LEU A 75 -3.34 5.31 29.93
CA LEU A 75 -2.72 4.13 29.30
C LEU A 75 -3.73 3.32 28.46
N LEU A 76 -4.96 3.17 28.94
CA LEU A 76 -6.00 2.47 28.19
C LEU A 76 -6.39 3.22 26.90
N GLU A 77 -6.46 4.55 26.95
CA GLU A 77 -6.71 5.35 25.76
C GLU A 77 -5.51 5.35 24.80
N GLU A 78 -4.28 5.35 25.30
CA GLU A 78 -3.07 5.21 24.48
C GLU A 78 -3.08 3.87 23.72
N ASP A 79 -3.31 2.76 24.43
CA ASP A 79 -3.40 1.43 23.82
C ASP A 79 -4.53 1.36 22.78
N ARG A 80 -5.67 2.00 23.06
CA ARG A 80 -6.79 2.08 22.13
C ARG A 80 -6.42 2.84 20.86
N VAL A 81 -5.89 4.06 20.99
CA VAL A 81 -5.48 4.90 19.85
C VAL A 81 -4.42 4.18 19.00
N LYS A 82 -3.47 3.50 19.65
CA LYS A 82 -2.47 2.68 18.96
C LYS A 82 -3.11 1.53 18.18
N ALA A 83 -4.03 0.79 18.78
CA ALA A 83 -4.73 -0.31 18.12
C ALA A 83 -5.60 0.18 16.95
N ASP A 84 -6.30 1.30 17.12
CA ASP A 84 -7.13 1.92 16.08
C ASP A 84 -6.27 2.41 14.90
N THR A 85 -5.11 3.01 15.19
CA THR A 85 -4.13 3.44 14.18
C THR A 85 -3.56 2.26 13.40
N GLU A 86 -3.14 1.19 14.08
CA GLU A 86 -2.63 -0.01 13.42
C GLU A 86 -3.72 -0.71 12.57
N ARG A 87 -4.98 -0.74 13.05
CA ARG A 87 -6.10 -1.28 12.28
C ARG A 87 -6.35 -0.48 10.99
N ALA A 88 -6.27 0.86 11.06
CA ALA A 88 -6.43 1.72 9.90
C ALA A 88 -5.24 1.63 8.92
N LYS A 89 -4.03 1.38 9.44
CA LYS A 89 -2.80 1.23 8.65
C LYS A 89 -2.76 -0.10 7.88
N ALA A 90 -3.20 -1.20 8.49
CA ALA A 90 -3.16 -2.54 7.88
C ALA A 90 -3.74 -2.64 6.45
N PRO A 91 -4.95 -2.11 6.13
CA PRO A 91 -5.47 -2.14 4.76
C PRO A 91 -4.68 -1.26 3.79
N VAL A 92 -4.09 -0.15 4.26
CA VAL A 92 -3.24 0.72 3.44
C VAL A 92 -1.96 -0.01 3.05
N ASP A 93 -1.32 -0.71 4.00
CA ASP A 93 -0.12 -1.50 3.73
C ASP A 93 -0.42 -2.64 2.74
N LEU A 94 -1.55 -3.33 2.91
CA LEU A 94 -1.99 -4.40 2.01
C LEU A 94 -2.21 -3.89 0.58
N THR A 95 -2.97 -2.80 0.42
CA THR A 95 -3.27 -2.22 -0.90
C THR A 95 -2.02 -1.65 -1.56
N THR A 96 -1.10 -1.08 -0.79
CA THR A 96 0.21 -0.62 -1.29
C THR A 96 1.03 -1.79 -1.84
N LEU A 97 1.04 -2.94 -1.16
CA LEU A 97 1.73 -4.13 -1.65
C LEU A 97 1.10 -4.68 -2.94
N GLN A 98 -0.24 -4.71 -3.01
CA GLN A 98 -0.95 -5.10 -4.24
C GLN A 98 -0.61 -4.16 -5.41
N LEU A 99 -0.56 -2.85 -5.16
CA LEU A 99 -0.16 -1.87 -6.16
C LEU A 99 1.27 -2.11 -6.65
N HIS A 100 2.21 -2.37 -5.75
CA HIS A 100 3.59 -2.70 -6.12
C HIS A 100 3.68 -3.93 -7.02
N ASN A 101 2.95 -4.99 -6.71
CA ASN A 101 2.90 -6.21 -7.54
C ASN A 101 2.39 -5.90 -8.95
N LEU A 102 1.28 -5.18 -9.06
CA LEU A 102 0.70 -4.80 -10.35
C LEU A 102 1.63 -3.89 -11.16
N MET A 103 2.31 -2.95 -10.50
CA MET A 103 3.29 -2.08 -11.16
C MET A 103 4.48 -2.89 -11.70
N TYR A 104 4.94 -3.89 -10.94
CA TYR A 104 6.01 -4.77 -11.39
C TYR A 104 5.59 -5.57 -12.63
N GLU A 105 4.41 -6.18 -12.59
CA GLU A 105 3.84 -6.95 -13.69
C GLU A 105 3.64 -6.07 -14.95
N LYS A 106 3.04 -4.88 -14.80
CA LYS A 106 2.94 -3.90 -15.88
C LYS A 106 4.31 -3.61 -16.50
N ASN A 107 5.30 -3.31 -15.68
CA ASN A 107 6.64 -2.97 -16.15
C ASN A 107 7.32 -4.15 -16.85
N HIS A 108 7.08 -5.38 -16.39
CA HIS A 108 7.54 -6.60 -17.05
C HIS A 108 6.95 -6.71 -18.46
N TYR A 109 5.63 -6.57 -18.61
CA TYR A 109 4.99 -6.62 -19.92
C TYR A 109 5.40 -5.49 -20.85
N VAL A 110 5.55 -4.26 -20.34
CA VAL A 110 6.05 -3.13 -21.13
C VAL A 110 7.44 -3.44 -21.72
N LYS A 111 8.32 -4.04 -20.93
CA LYS A 111 9.65 -4.47 -21.41
C LYS A 111 9.54 -5.58 -22.45
N ALA A 112 8.70 -6.58 -22.23
CA ALA A 112 8.48 -7.66 -23.19
C ALA A 112 7.92 -7.14 -24.53
N ILE A 113 6.89 -6.29 -24.49
CA ILE A 113 6.32 -5.66 -25.67
C ILE A 113 7.38 -4.84 -26.42
N LYS A 114 8.19 -4.07 -25.69
CA LYS A 114 9.29 -3.31 -26.30
C LYS A 114 10.29 -4.24 -26.98
N ALA A 115 10.71 -5.33 -26.33
CA ALA A 115 11.62 -6.30 -26.92
C ALA A 115 11.02 -6.94 -28.20
N CYS A 116 9.72 -7.25 -28.20
CA CYS A 116 9.04 -7.76 -29.39
C CYS A 116 8.94 -6.71 -30.52
N LYS A 117 8.71 -5.44 -30.20
CA LYS A 117 8.64 -4.34 -31.19
C LYS A 117 10.00 -3.97 -31.75
N ASP A 118 11.04 -4.02 -30.92
CA ASP A 118 12.42 -3.73 -31.30
C ASP A 118 13.05 -4.90 -32.06
N PHE A 119 12.38 -6.06 -32.12
CA PHE A 119 12.82 -7.21 -32.90
C PHE A 119 12.80 -6.88 -34.40
N LYS A 120 14.00 -6.81 -34.98
CA LYS A 120 14.19 -6.71 -36.43
C LYS A 120 14.47 -8.10 -36.98
N THR A 121 13.70 -8.51 -38.00
CA THR A 121 14.00 -9.72 -38.77
C THR A 121 15.31 -9.54 -39.54
N LYS A 122 15.91 -10.65 -40.01
CA LYS A 122 17.19 -10.62 -40.73
C LYS A 122 17.15 -9.76 -42.00
N TYR A 123 15.98 -9.59 -42.61
CA TYR A 123 15.77 -8.81 -43.83
C TYR A 123 14.52 -7.93 -43.65
N PRO A 124 14.65 -6.73 -43.05
CA PRO A 124 13.52 -5.84 -42.81
C PRO A 124 13.04 -5.16 -44.11
N ASP A 125 13.95 -4.84 -45.02
CA ASP A 125 13.68 -4.13 -46.28
C ASP A 125 14.23 -4.95 -47.46
N ILE A 126 13.68 -6.14 -47.68
CA ILE A 126 14.05 -6.94 -48.86
C ILE A 126 13.44 -6.27 -50.10
N GLU A 127 14.30 -5.92 -51.06
CA GLU A 127 13.85 -5.41 -52.36
C GLU A 127 13.17 -6.55 -53.11
N LEU A 128 11.87 -6.38 -53.40
CA LEU A 128 11.07 -7.34 -54.15
C LEU A 128 10.70 -6.77 -55.53
N VAL A 129 10.55 -7.66 -56.52
CA VAL A 129 10.02 -7.37 -57.86
C VAL A 129 8.78 -6.49 -57.75
N HIS A 130 8.74 -5.40 -58.51
CA HIS A 130 7.65 -4.43 -58.49
C HIS A 130 6.28 -5.10 -58.68
N GLU A 131 5.24 -4.54 -58.05
CA GLU A 131 3.91 -5.14 -58.06
C GLU A 131 3.35 -5.26 -59.49
N GLU A 132 3.62 -4.28 -60.34
CA GLU A 132 3.19 -4.26 -61.74
C GLU A 132 3.84 -5.37 -62.56
N GLU A 133 5.10 -5.68 -62.27
CA GLU A 133 5.85 -6.76 -62.92
C GLU A 133 5.37 -8.13 -62.43
N PHE A 134 5.15 -8.28 -61.13
CA PHE A 134 4.56 -9.49 -60.55
C PHE A 134 3.17 -9.80 -61.12
N LEU A 135 2.28 -8.80 -61.21
CA LEU A 135 0.93 -9.00 -61.75
C LEU A 135 0.92 -9.38 -63.23
N ARG A 136 1.91 -8.91 -64.00
CA ARG A 136 2.03 -9.22 -65.43
C ARG A 136 2.63 -10.60 -65.66
N ASP A 137 3.74 -10.91 -64.99
CA ASP A 137 4.62 -12.03 -65.39
C ASP A 137 4.53 -13.25 -64.45
N ALA A 138 3.86 -13.14 -63.30
CA ALA A 138 3.70 -14.30 -62.41
C ALA A 138 2.67 -15.32 -62.95
N PRO A 139 2.92 -16.64 -62.78
CA PRO A 139 1.94 -17.69 -63.07
C PRO A 139 0.66 -17.56 -62.23
N GLU A 140 -0.49 -17.92 -62.82
CA GLU A 140 -1.79 -17.88 -62.13
C GLU A 140 -1.85 -18.80 -60.90
N ASP A 141 -1.09 -19.90 -60.90
CA ASP A 141 -0.98 -20.81 -59.74
C ASP A 141 -0.39 -20.10 -58.50
N ILE A 142 0.49 -19.11 -58.71
CA ILE A 142 1.09 -18.32 -57.63
C ILE A 142 0.20 -17.15 -57.25
N LYS A 143 -0.47 -16.51 -58.22
CA LYS A 143 -1.38 -15.37 -57.97
C LYS A 143 -2.66 -15.77 -57.24
N SER A 144 -3.23 -16.93 -57.58
CA SER A 144 -4.50 -17.43 -57.05
C SER A 144 -4.37 -18.08 -55.66
N SER A 145 -3.14 -18.36 -55.20
CA SER A 145 -2.90 -18.89 -53.87
C SER A 145 -3.29 -17.88 -52.79
N ALA A 146 -4.02 -18.30 -51.76
CA ALA A 146 -4.30 -17.50 -50.57
C ALA A 146 -3.38 -17.96 -49.43
N LEU A 147 -2.31 -17.21 -49.18
CA LEU A 147 -1.26 -17.53 -48.22
C LEU A 147 -1.49 -16.83 -46.88
N SER A 148 -2.19 -15.70 -46.87
CA SER A 148 -2.58 -14.98 -45.65
C SER A 148 -3.97 -14.35 -45.75
N THR A 149 -4.55 -14.05 -44.59
CA THR A 149 -5.82 -13.31 -44.45
C THR A 149 -5.61 -11.79 -44.59
N ASP A 150 -4.42 -11.28 -44.30
CA ASP A 150 -4.07 -9.88 -44.53
C ASP A 150 -3.60 -9.68 -45.97
N SER A 151 -4.25 -8.78 -46.71
CA SER A 151 -4.00 -8.59 -48.15
C SER A 151 -2.60 -8.08 -48.45
N ALA A 152 -2.06 -7.20 -47.60
CA ALA A 152 -0.72 -6.66 -47.79
C ALA A 152 0.36 -7.74 -47.55
N HIS A 153 0.22 -8.50 -46.46
CA HIS A 153 1.10 -9.62 -46.18
C HIS A 153 0.97 -10.76 -47.21
N ASP A 154 -0.24 -11.07 -47.66
CA ASP A 154 -0.52 -12.08 -48.68
C ASP A 154 0.16 -11.72 -50.02
N LEU A 155 0.04 -10.46 -50.45
CA LEU A 155 0.72 -9.97 -51.66
C LEU A 155 2.26 -10.06 -51.54
N MET A 156 2.82 -9.68 -50.39
CA MET A 156 4.26 -9.79 -50.13
C MET A 156 4.74 -11.25 -50.20
N LEU A 157 4.00 -12.20 -49.63
CA LEU A 157 4.33 -13.63 -49.69
C LEU A 157 4.27 -14.20 -51.11
N LYS A 158 3.30 -13.78 -51.92
CA LYS A 158 3.22 -14.21 -53.32
C LYS A 158 4.39 -13.67 -54.15
N ARG A 159 4.78 -12.42 -53.94
CA ARG A 159 5.96 -11.81 -54.57
C ARG A 159 7.25 -12.56 -54.20
N LEU A 160 7.43 -12.89 -52.92
CA LEU A 160 8.55 -13.72 -52.45
C LEU A 160 8.57 -15.11 -53.11
N ASN A 161 7.42 -15.79 -53.20
CA ASN A 161 7.33 -17.10 -53.83
C ASN A 161 7.62 -17.05 -55.33
N TYR A 162 7.23 -15.98 -56.00
CA TYR A 162 7.54 -15.76 -57.41
C TYR A 162 9.04 -15.60 -57.65
N GLU A 163 9.75 -14.81 -56.84
CA GLU A 163 11.21 -14.70 -56.93
C GLU A 163 11.92 -16.02 -56.64
N LEU A 164 11.46 -16.77 -55.64
CA LEU A 164 11.98 -18.12 -55.37
C LEU A 164 11.77 -19.06 -56.56
N PHE A 165 10.63 -18.95 -57.25
CA PHE A 165 10.35 -19.72 -58.47
C PHE A 165 11.30 -19.33 -59.61
N GLN A 166 11.52 -18.03 -59.83
CA GLN A 166 12.49 -17.53 -60.82
C GLN A 166 13.92 -17.99 -60.52
N ALA A 167 14.36 -17.86 -59.26
CA ALA A 167 15.69 -18.28 -58.84
C ALA A 167 15.91 -19.78 -59.10
N ARG A 168 14.92 -20.62 -58.79
CA ARG A 168 14.99 -22.07 -59.08
C ARG A 168 15.05 -22.38 -60.57
N GLN A 169 14.34 -21.64 -61.41
CA GLN A 169 14.40 -21.80 -62.86
C GLN A 169 15.73 -21.35 -63.45
N SER A 170 16.35 -20.31 -62.90
CA SER A 170 17.64 -19.77 -63.36
C SER A 170 18.87 -20.62 -62.99
N ILE A 171 18.70 -21.60 -62.09
CA ILE A 171 19.78 -22.50 -61.62
C ILE A 171 19.89 -23.78 -62.48
N PHE A 172 19.02 -23.94 -63.48
CA PHE A 172 19.09 -24.99 -64.51
C PHE A 172 19.41 -24.38 -65.88
#